data_AF-A0A6C0H2C5-F1
#
_entry.id   AF-A0A6C0H2C5-F1
#
_cell.length_a   1.000
_cell.length_b   1.000
_cell.length_c   1.000
_cell.angle_alpha   90.00
_cell.angle_beta   90.00
_cell.angle_gamma   90.00
#
_symmetry.space_group_name_H-M   'P 1'
#
loop_
_entity.id
_entity.type
_entity.pdbx_description
1 polymer ?
#
loop_
_entity_poly.entity_id
_entity_poly.type
_entity_poly.pdbx_seq_one_letter_code
_entity_poly.pdbx_strand_id
1 'polypeptide(L)'
;MRLKSELYKEEQDDVICKIITILDLENKHTYTLYELDNNEEIQKRIMELIPEIRKWFSFNNMKAVGEPEKRKRPWLSIIKNLVKSKYAIDSKEHQFKNEEKWMRTQKYLFTKI
;
A
#
# COMPACT_ATOMS: atom_id res chain seq x y z
N MET A 1 -13.03 2.63 27.61
CA MET A 1 -11.71 2.60 26.95
C MET A 1 -11.89 3.28 25.59
N ARG A 2 -11.30 4.47 25.36
CA ARG A 2 -11.44 5.13 24.04
C ARG A 2 -10.64 4.37 23.00
N LEU A 3 -11.18 4.20 21.79
CA LEU A 3 -10.49 3.49 20.73
C LEU A 3 -9.32 4.35 20.23
N LYS A 4 -8.14 3.75 20.01
CA LYS A 4 -6.98 4.45 19.41
C LYS A 4 -7.33 5.14 18.08
N SER A 5 -8.28 4.56 17.34
CA SER A 5 -8.84 5.09 16.10
C SER A 5 -9.58 6.42 16.23
N GLU A 6 -9.94 6.85 17.45
CA GLU A 6 -10.55 8.16 17.70
C GLU A 6 -9.54 9.18 18.22
N LEU A 7 -8.51 8.73 18.95
CA LEU A 7 -7.50 9.62 19.53
C LEU A 7 -6.41 10.05 18.52
N TYR A 8 -6.10 9.21 17.54
CA TYR A 8 -4.96 9.40 16.63
C TYR A 8 -5.38 9.53 15.17
N LYS A 9 -6.60 10.01 14.90
CA LYS A 9 -7.07 10.17 13.52
C LYS A 9 -6.14 11.01 12.66
N GLU A 10 -5.61 12.10 13.21
CA GLU A 10 -4.71 13.01 12.49
C GLU A 10 -3.37 12.33 12.15
N GLU A 11 -2.74 11.65 13.12
CA GLU A 11 -1.51 10.88 12.90
C GLU A 11 -1.72 9.72 11.91
N GLN A 12 -2.87 9.05 11.99
CA GLN A 12 -3.24 8.01 11.04
C GLN A 12 -3.41 8.59 9.63
N ASP A 13 -4.02 9.76 9.52
CA ASP A 13 -4.19 10.47 8.26
C ASP A 13 -2.84 10.91 7.66
N ASP A 14 -1.91 11.40 8.48
CA ASP A 14 -0.56 11.78 8.08
C ASP A 14 0.21 10.59 7.48
N VAL A 15 0.18 9.43 8.15
CA VAL A 15 0.80 8.20 7.63
C VAL A 15 0.16 7.77 6.30
N ILE A 16 -1.17 7.89 6.16
CA ILE A 16 -1.87 7.58 4.92
C ILE A 16 -1.46 8.58 3.82
N CYS A 17 -1.38 9.86 4.13
CA CYS A 17 -0.92 10.91 3.21
C CYS A 17 0.52 10.65 2.74
N LYS A 18 1.45 10.31 3.64
CA LYS A 18 2.82 9.90 3.28
C LYS A 18 2.82 8.75 2.27
N ILE A 19 1.99 7.72 2.48
CA ILE A 19 1.89 6.58 1.56
C ILE A 19 1.33 7.02 0.20
N ILE A 20 0.30 7.88 0.19
CA ILE A 20 -0.29 8.44 -1.04
C ILE A 20 0.76 9.23 -1.82
N THR A 21 1.57 10.05 -1.15
CA THR A 21 2.66 10.83 -1.74
C THR A 21 3.78 9.93 -2.26
N ILE A 22 4.16 8.88 -1.53
CA ILE A 22 5.17 7.89 -1.99
C ILE A 22 4.70 7.19 -3.28
N LEU A 23 3.42 6.85 -3.33
CA LEU A 23 2.77 6.26 -4.50
C LEU A 23 2.35 7.29 -5.54
N ASP A 24 2.63 8.58 -5.35
CA ASP A 24 2.27 9.68 -6.25
C ASP A 24 0.87 9.55 -6.88
N LEU A 25 -0.12 9.13 -6.06
CA LEU A 25 -1.47 8.79 -6.53
C LEU A 25 -2.23 10.00 -7.11
N GLU A 26 -1.73 11.21 -6.86
CA GLU A 26 -2.26 12.45 -7.44
C GLU A 26 -1.98 12.55 -8.95
N ASN A 27 -0.81 12.14 -9.42
CA ASN A 27 -0.49 12.16 -10.86
C ASN A 27 -0.78 10.81 -11.52
N LYS A 28 -0.55 9.69 -10.82
CA LYS A 28 -0.71 8.35 -11.38
C LYS A 28 -1.68 7.51 -10.56
N HIS A 29 -2.91 7.41 -11.06
CA HIS A 29 -3.99 6.62 -10.44
C HIS A 29 -3.96 5.13 -10.81
N THR A 30 -3.01 4.70 -11.65
CA THR A 30 -2.87 3.30 -12.07
C THR A 30 -1.46 2.78 -11.93
N TYR A 31 -1.32 1.65 -11.24
CA TYR A 31 -0.06 0.95 -11.05
C TYR A 31 -0.18 -0.50 -11.47
N THR A 32 0.81 -1.01 -12.20
CA THR A 32 0.93 -2.46 -12.36
C THR A 32 1.71 -3.04 -11.20
N LEU A 33 1.37 -4.27 -10.82
CA LEU A 33 2.10 -5.04 -9.81
C LEU A 33 3.57 -5.19 -10.21
N TYR A 34 3.84 -5.32 -11.51
CA TYR A 34 5.20 -5.44 -12.05
C TYR A 34 6.01 -4.15 -11.82
N GLU A 35 5.44 -2.98 -12.10
CA GLU A 35 6.10 -1.70 -11.79
C GLU A 35 6.37 -1.55 -10.29
N LEU A 36 5.42 -1.92 -9.43
CA LEU A 36 5.62 -1.83 -7.99
C LEU A 36 6.67 -2.82 -7.46
N ASP A 37 6.73 -4.04 -8.05
CA ASP A 37 7.73 -5.06 -7.69
C ASP A 37 9.15 -4.64 -8.12
N ASN A 38 9.30 -3.91 -9.24
CA ASN A 38 10.58 -3.36 -9.69
C ASN A 38 11.00 -2.07 -8.96
N ASN A 39 10.06 -1.32 -8.38
CA ASN A 39 10.37 -0.09 -7.65
C ASN A 39 10.77 -0.37 -6.20
N GLU A 40 12.02 -0.78 -5.99
CA GLU A 40 12.58 -1.04 -4.66
C GLU A 40 12.52 0.18 -3.72
N GLU A 41 12.61 1.40 -4.27
CA GLU A 41 12.54 2.63 -3.47
C GLU A 41 11.18 2.78 -2.77
N ILE A 42 10.08 2.55 -3.50
CA ILE A 42 8.72 2.60 -2.95
C ILE A 42 8.56 1.53 -1.86
N GLN A 43 9.07 0.32 -2.12
CA GLN A 43 8.99 -0.78 -1.16
C GLN A 43 9.73 -0.45 0.15
N LYS A 44 10.95 0.07 0.04
CA LYS A 44 11.76 0.48 1.19
C LYS A 44 11.07 1.58 2.00
N ARG A 45 10.62 2.65 1.34
CA ARG A 45 9.91 3.74 2.03
C ARG A 45 8.68 3.26 2.78
N ILE A 46 7.88 2.36 2.19
CA ILE A 46 6.70 1.79 2.88
C ILE A 46 7.12 0.91 4.06
N MET A 47 8.22 0.16 3.94
CA MET A 47 8.76 -0.63 5.05
C MET A 47 9.28 0.24 6.18
N GLU A 48 9.89 1.39 5.89
CA GLU A 48 10.35 2.35 6.89
C GLU A 48 9.20 2.97 7.70
N LEU A 49 8.00 3.04 7.13
CA LEU A 49 6.79 3.51 7.82
C LEU A 49 6.18 2.45 8.77
N ILE A 50 6.61 1.18 8.72
CA ILE A 50 6.10 0.11 9.60
C ILE A 50 6.13 0.49 11.10
N PRO A 51 7.24 1.01 11.68
CA PRO A 51 7.25 1.44 13.09
C PRO A 51 6.23 2.53 13.41
N GLU A 52 6.04 3.52 12.53
CA GLU A 52 5.00 4.55 12.71
C GLU A 52 3.60 3.93 12.66
N ILE A 53 3.37 3.03 11.71
CA ILE A 53 2.09 2.31 11.59
C ILE A 53 1.83 1.48 12.84
N ARG A 54 2.85 0.81 13.42
CA ARG A 54 2.70 0.04 14.67
C ARG A 54 2.32 0.90 15.87
N LYS A 55 2.78 2.15 15.89
CA LYS A 55 2.50 3.10 16.98
C LYS A 55 1.05 3.55 16.97
N TRP A 56 0.55 3.92 15.79
CA TRP A 56 -0.73 4.61 15.61
C TRP A 56 -1.89 3.70 15.17
N PHE A 57 -1.61 2.59 14.48
CA PHE A 57 -2.63 1.65 13.99
C PHE A 57 -2.67 0.37 14.83
N SER A 58 -3.88 -0.17 14.98
CA SER A 58 -4.05 -1.53 15.49
C SER A 58 -3.65 -2.53 14.41
N PHE A 59 -2.51 -3.19 14.60
CA PHE A 59 -1.99 -4.18 13.66
C PHE A 59 -2.57 -5.59 13.87
N ASN A 60 -3.57 -5.77 14.76
CA ASN A 60 -4.16 -7.08 15.05
C ASN A 60 -4.73 -7.76 13.77
N ASN A 61 -5.26 -6.95 12.85
CA ASN A 61 -5.72 -7.40 11.53
C ASN A 61 -4.67 -7.20 10.41
N MET A 62 -3.53 -6.58 10.69
CA MET A 62 -2.51 -6.24 9.71
C MET A 62 -1.22 -7.05 9.92
N LYS A 63 -1.30 -8.36 9.62
CA LYS A 63 -0.16 -9.29 9.73
C LYS A 63 1.10 -8.85 8.95
N ALA A 64 0.94 -8.05 7.89
CA ALA A 64 2.08 -7.50 7.14
C ALA A 64 2.94 -6.53 7.94
N VAL A 65 2.35 -5.84 8.92
CA VAL A 65 3.06 -4.92 9.81
C VAL A 65 3.73 -5.69 10.94
N GLY A 66 3.08 -6.74 11.45
CA GLY A 66 3.59 -7.59 12.54
C GLY A 66 4.73 -8.51 12.14
N GLU A 67 4.61 -9.18 10.98
CA GLU A 67 5.58 -10.16 10.49
C GLU A 67 5.86 -9.93 8.99
N PRO A 68 6.58 -8.85 8.64
CA PRO A 68 6.86 -8.53 7.25
C PRO A 68 7.69 -9.61 6.54
N GLU A 69 8.62 -10.27 7.24
CA GLU A 69 9.53 -11.28 6.68
C GLU A 69 8.83 -12.58 6.25
N LYS A 70 7.71 -12.92 6.88
CA LYS A 70 6.93 -14.11 6.53
C LYS A 70 6.08 -13.93 5.27
N ARG A 71 5.97 -12.70 4.74
CA ARG A 71 5.16 -12.41 3.55
C ARG A 71 6.04 -11.96 2.40
N LYS A 72 5.76 -12.53 1.22
CA LYS A 72 6.45 -12.15 -0.03
C LYS A 72 6.30 -10.67 -0.38
N ARG A 73 5.17 -10.03 -0.01
CA ARG A 73 4.83 -8.64 -0.38
C ARG A 73 4.12 -7.91 0.77
N PRO A 74 4.84 -7.55 1.85
CA PRO A 74 4.24 -6.89 2.99
C PRO A 74 3.83 -5.45 2.65
N TRP A 75 4.64 -4.73 1.87
CA TRP A 75 4.37 -3.37 1.39
C TRP A 75 3.02 -3.26 0.66
N LEU A 76 2.70 -4.19 -0.24
CA LEU A 76 1.43 -4.18 -0.99
C LEU A 76 0.22 -4.32 -0.05
N SER A 77 0.33 -5.19 0.96
CA SER A 77 -0.76 -5.40 1.91
C SER A 77 -0.93 -4.23 2.87
N ILE A 78 0.13 -3.47 3.14
CA ILE A 78 0.11 -2.23 3.93
C ILE A 78 -0.62 -1.16 3.13
N ILE A 79 -0.20 -0.92 1.88
CA ILE A 79 -0.86 0.05 0.99
C ILE A 79 -2.36 -0.25 0.90
N LYS A 80 -2.74 -1.48 0.55
CA LYS A 80 -4.15 -1.85 0.39
C LYS A 80 -4.98 -1.60 1.64
N ASN A 81 -4.40 -1.80 2.82
CA ASN A 81 -5.14 -1.61 4.07
C ASN A 81 -5.20 -0.16 4.54
N LEU A 82 -4.20 0.65 4.25
CA LEU A 82 -4.14 2.04 4.71
C LEU A 82 -4.84 2.97 3.72
N VAL A 83 -4.64 2.76 2.42
CA VAL A 83 -5.18 3.61 1.36
C VAL A 83 -6.69 3.40 1.15
N LYS A 84 -7.25 2.26 1.59
CA LYS A 84 -8.70 1.96 1.46
C LYS A 84 -9.65 2.96 2.11
N SER A 85 -9.16 3.77 3.05
CA SER A 85 -9.96 4.82 3.70
C SER A 85 -10.19 6.03 2.80
N LYS A 86 -9.28 6.29 1.84
CA LYS A 86 -9.32 7.45 0.94
C LYS A 86 -9.53 7.08 -0.53
N TYR A 87 -9.15 5.87 -0.94
CA TYR A 87 -9.27 5.40 -2.30
C TYR A 87 -9.87 4.00 -2.36
N ALA A 88 -10.79 3.80 -3.30
CA ALA A 88 -11.24 2.49 -3.75
C ALA A 88 -10.16 1.88 -4.65
N ILE A 89 -9.74 0.66 -4.31
CA ILE A 89 -8.69 -0.06 -5.04
C ILE A 89 -9.36 -1.15 -5.85
N ASP A 90 -9.37 -0.99 -7.17
CA ASP A 90 -9.83 -2.02 -8.10
C ASP A 90 -8.63 -2.76 -8.69
N SER A 91 -8.69 -4.09 -8.72
CA SER A 91 -7.61 -4.92 -9.26
C SER A 91 -8.09 -5.69 -10.46
N LYS A 92 -7.54 -5.37 -11.63
CA LYS A 92 -7.83 -6.06 -12.90
C LYS A 92 -6.64 -6.88 -13.34
N GLU A 93 -6.90 -8.03 -13.93
CA GLU A 93 -5.85 -8.81 -14.58
C GLU A 93 -5.39 -8.06 -15.83
N HIS A 94 -4.08 -7.96 -16.03
CA HIS A 94 -3.48 -7.28 -17.17
C HIS A 94 -2.38 -8.16 -17.74
N GLN A 95 -2.42 -8.37 -19.05
CA GLN A 95 -1.39 -9.13 -19.75
C GLN A 95 -0.60 -8.15 -20.60
N PHE A 96 0.72 -8.13 -20.41
CA PHE A 96 1.63 -7.34 -21.23
C PHE A 96 2.75 -8.22 -21.76
N LYS A 97 3.24 -7.87 -22.94
CA LYS A 97 4.32 -8.59 -23.60
C LYS A 97 5.63 -7.88 -23.23
N ASN A 98 6.50 -8.57 -22.49
CA ASN A 98 7.84 -8.08 -22.20
C ASN A 98 8.85 -8.99 -22.90
N GLU A 99 9.67 -8.44 -23.80
CA GLU A 99 10.79 -9.11 -24.49
C GLU A 99 10.50 -10.56 -24.99
N GLU A 100 9.32 -10.78 -25.59
CA GLU A 100 8.82 -12.07 -26.14
C GLU A 100 8.08 -13.03 -25.20
N LYS A 101 7.98 -12.76 -23.89
CA LYS A 101 7.15 -13.57 -22.98
C LYS A 101 5.86 -12.84 -22.60
N TRP A 102 4.73 -13.55 -22.71
CA TRP A 102 3.43 -13.09 -22.20
C TRP A 102 3.46 -13.16 -20.67
N MET A 103 3.53 -12.01 -20.02
CA MET A 103 3.49 -11.94 -18.56
C MET A 103 2.09 -11.51 -18.11
N ARG A 104 1.54 -12.26 -17.15
CA ARG A 104 0.31 -11.90 -16.46
C ARG A 104 0.68 -11.07 -15.23
N THR A 105 0.14 -9.88 -15.14
CA THR A 105 0.29 -8.98 -14.00
C THR A 105 -1.08 -8.52 -13.52
N GLN A 106 -1.13 -7.97 -12.31
CA GLN A 106 -2.33 -7.29 -11.83
C GLN A 106 -2.14 -5.79 -11.99
N LYS A 107 -3.13 -5.12 -12.56
CA LYS A 107 -3.21 -3.67 -12.60
C LYS A 107 -4.12 -3.20 -11.48
N TYR A 108 -3.62 -2.30 -10.65
CA TYR A 108 -4.32 -1.63 -9.57
C TYR A 108 -4.75 -0.25 -10.04
N LEU A 109 -6.05 0.01 -9.97
CA LEU A 109 -6.68 1.31 -10.20
C LEU A 109 -7.07 1.88 -8.84
N PHE A 110 -6.59 3.08 -8.54
CA PHE A 110 -6.94 3.81 -7.33
C PHE A 110 -7.95 4.91 -7.70
N THR A 111 -9.17 4.79 -7.21
CA THR A 111 -10.24 5.78 -7.43
C THR A 111 -10.51 6.49 -6.11
N LYS A 112 -10.36 7.81 -6.06
CA LYS A 112 -10.62 8.58 -4.84
C LYS A 112 -12.10 8.46 -4.45
N ILE A 113 -12.37 8.25 -3.16
CA ILE A 113 -13.73 8.15 -2.58
C ILE A 113 -14.21 9.53 -2.13
#